data_AF-R9JUE8-F1
#
_entry.id   AF-R9JUE8-F1
#
_cell.length_a   1.000
_cell.length_b   1.000
_cell.length_c   1.000
_cell.angle_alpha   90.00
_cell.angle_beta   90.00
_cell.angle_gamma   90.00
#
_symmetry.space_group_name_H-M   'P 1'
#
loop_
_entity.id
_entity.type
_entity.pdbx_description
1 polymer ?
#
loop_
_entity_poly.entity_id
_entity_poly.type
_entity_poly.pdbx_seq_one_letter_code
_entity_poly.pdbx_strand_id
1 'polypeptide(L)'
;MDKTAIKNFSVRARNKLIEDIRYKAGLLGITEEGIKDALPQSAQDAEFYDIGTKEPYAVQGVEIKQRKELVSVIRRKASQSEYKDAYRNVIEEVAYTWFNRLIAIRFMEVNDYMPAHIRVLSSESGKLEPDLVTTPFDAEINFTQQEMEYILQLKNENQVDELFRFLFIRQCNALNAYLPKLFEKTSDYTELLLNVSVTDSEGIVYRLTHEISEDDFNISKIGADGKPHQ
;
A
#
# COMPACT_ATOMS: atom_id res chain seq x y z
N MET A 1 -6.27 -24.49 7.33
CA MET A 1 -4.90 -24.06 7.02
C MET A 1 -4.23 -24.93 5.97
N ASP A 2 -4.44 -24.58 4.71
CA ASP A 2 -3.64 -25.09 3.60
C ASP A 2 -2.29 -24.36 3.56
N LYS A 3 -1.28 -24.99 4.17
CA LYS A 3 0.07 -24.41 4.28
C LYS A 3 0.73 -24.21 2.91
N THR A 4 0.35 -24.98 1.90
CA THR A 4 0.93 -24.88 0.55
C THR A 4 0.31 -23.70 -0.19
N ALA A 5 -1.01 -23.54 -0.13
CA ALA A 5 -1.70 -22.38 -0.71
C ALA A 5 -1.20 -21.06 -0.10
N ILE A 6 -1.08 -20.98 1.23
CA ILE A 6 -0.60 -19.77 1.93
C ILE A 6 0.85 -19.45 1.58
N LYS A 7 1.71 -20.46 1.49
CA LYS A 7 3.12 -20.26 1.08
C LYS A 7 3.21 -19.76 -0.37
N ASN A 8 2.48 -20.39 -1.29
CA ASN A 8 2.46 -20.01 -2.70
C ASN A 8 1.86 -18.62 -2.90
N PHE A 9 0.81 -18.28 -2.14
CA PHE A 9 0.27 -16.93 -2.11
C PHE A 9 1.33 -15.94 -1.63
N SER A 10 1.98 -16.19 -0.49
CA SER A 10 2.93 -15.26 0.12
C SER A 10 4.10 -14.92 -0.81
N VAL A 11 4.63 -15.92 -1.54
CA VAL A 11 5.68 -15.70 -2.54
C VAL A 11 5.17 -14.86 -3.72
N ARG A 12 4.01 -15.22 -4.29
CA ARG A 12 3.42 -14.50 -5.43
C ARG A 12 3.05 -13.06 -5.05
N ALA A 13 2.40 -12.87 -3.92
CA ALA A 13 1.96 -11.58 -3.39
C ALA A 13 3.15 -10.65 -3.14
N ARG A 14 4.24 -11.15 -2.52
CA ARG A 14 5.46 -10.37 -2.32
C ARG A 14 6.08 -9.95 -3.65
N ASN A 15 6.19 -10.86 -4.61
CA ASN A 15 6.76 -10.55 -5.93
C ASN A 15 5.93 -9.49 -6.67
N LYS A 16 4.60 -9.64 -6.69
CA LYS A 16 3.70 -8.67 -7.30
C LYS A 16 3.82 -7.29 -6.66
N LEU A 17 3.90 -7.23 -5.33
CA LEU A 17 4.04 -5.96 -4.62
C LEU A 17 5.39 -5.28 -4.91
N ILE A 18 6.48 -6.06 -5.02
CA ILE A 18 7.78 -5.56 -5.49
C ILE A 18 7.64 -4.98 -6.90
N GLU A 19 6.98 -5.68 -7.83
CA GLU A 19 6.76 -5.21 -9.19
C GLU A 19 5.97 -3.90 -9.23
N ASP A 20 4.88 -3.80 -8.46
CA ASP A 20 4.03 -2.61 -8.38
C ASP A 20 4.78 -1.40 -7.80
N ILE A 21 5.60 -1.62 -6.78
CA ILE A 21 6.46 -0.59 -6.17
C ILE A 21 7.56 -0.16 -7.14
N ARG A 22 8.19 -1.11 -7.86
CA ARG A 22 9.17 -0.79 -8.91
C ARG A 22 8.55 0.04 -10.02
N TYR A 23 7.33 -0.31 -10.44
CA TYR A 23 6.59 0.44 -11.44
C TYR A 23 6.35 1.87 -10.97
N LYS A 24 5.82 2.07 -9.76
CA LYS A 24 5.61 3.42 -9.19
C LYS A 24 6.92 4.19 -9.04
N ALA A 25 8.00 3.56 -8.58
CA ALA A 25 9.32 4.18 -8.54
C ALA A 25 9.80 4.63 -9.94
N GLY A 26 9.55 3.81 -10.96
CA GLY A 26 9.86 4.13 -12.36
C GLY A 26 9.12 5.36 -12.87
N LEU A 27 7.84 5.53 -12.52
CA LEU A 27 7.07 6.74 -12.80
C LEU A 27 7.69 8.00 -12.16
N LEU A 28 8.34 7.85 -11.01
CA LEU A 28 9.04 8.93 -10.32
C LEU A 28 10.45 9.20 -10.92
N GLY A 29 10.80 8.56 -12.03
CA GLY A 29 12.13 8.63 -12.63
C GLY A 29 13.21 7.94 -11.80
N ILE A 30 12.84 6.99 -10.95
CA ILE A 30 13.77 6.25 -10.07
C ILE A 30 13.74 4.78 -10.49
N THR A 31 14.80 4.33 -11.16
CA THR A 31 14.91 2.96 -11.65
C THR A 31 16.18 2.31 -11.11
N GLU A 32 16.33 1.03 -11.39
CA GLU A 32 17.54 0.28 -11.07
C GLU A 32 18.80 0.81 -11.80
N GLU A 33 18.63 1.56 -12.90
CA GLU A 33 19.74 2.15 -13.64
C GLU A 33 20.13 3.54 -13.12
N GLY A 34 19.28 4.19 -12.31
CA GLY A 34 19.59 5.49 -11.74
C GLY A 34 18.38 6.32 -11.33
N ILE A 35 18.71 7.52 -10.83
CA ILE A 35 17.73 8.53 -10.42
C ILE A 35 17.80 9.66 -11.44
N LYS A 36 16.70 9.90 -12.16
CA LYS A 36 16.57 11.04 -13.07
C LYS A 36 16.37 12.35 -12.30
N ASP A 37 16.98 13.40 -12.82
CA ASP A 37 16.73 14.77 -12.39
C ASP A 37 15.38 15.26 -12.91
N ALA A 38 14.83 16.27 -12.23
CA ALA A 38 13.61 16.94 -12.66
C ALA A 38 13.88 17.71 -13.96
N LEU A 39 12.91 17.70 -14.87
CA LEU A 39 13.02 18.38 -16.17
C LEU A 39 13.02 19.90 -16.00
N PRO A 40 13.58 20.69 -16.95
CA PRO A 40 13.72 22.14 -16.82
C PRO A 40 12.41 22.90 -16.61
N GLN A 41 11.26 22.36 -17.04
CA GLN A 41 9.94 22.96 -16.81
C GLN A 41 9.40 22.79 -15.38
N SER A 42 10.14 22.09 -14.50
CA SER A 42 9.73 21.86 -13.11
C SER A 42 9.75 23.16 -12.31
N ALA A 43 8.75 23.31 -11.45
CA ALA A 43 8.54 24.45 -10.57
C ALA A 43 8.44 24.01 -9.10
N GLN A 44 8.17 24.96 -8.20
CA GLN A 44 8.12 24.69 -6.75
C GLN A 44 6.97 23.75 -6.35
N ASP A 45 5.85 23.80 -7.07
CA ASP A 45 4.61 23.07 -6.81
C ASP A 45 4.44 21.81 -7.67
N ALA A 46 5.22 21.67 -8.75
CA ALA A 46 5.19 20.53 -9.65
C ALA A 46 6.59 20.18 -10.21
N GLU A 47 7.04 18.95 -10.02
CA GLU A 47 8.25 18.40 -10.63
C GLU A 47 7.88 17.41 -11.73
N PHE A 48 8.55 17.49 -12.88
CA PHE A 48 8.30 16.63 -14.04
C PHE A 48 9.49 15.71 -14.32
N TYR A 49 9.22 14.45 -14.59
CA TYR A 49 10.24 13.44 -14.86
C TYR A 49 10.00 12.77 -16.21
N ASP A 50 11.04 12.72 -17.03
CA ASP A 50 11.01 11.93 -18.26
C ASP A 50 11.01 10.45 -17.89
N ILE A 51 9.97 9.72 -18.30
CA ILE A 51 9.85 8.27 -18.06
C ILE A 51 9.84 7.47 -19.36
N GLY A 52 10.26 8.09 -20.48
CA GLY A 52 10.26 7.46 -21.81
C GLY A 52 8.88 7.43 -22.47
N THR A 53 7.89 8.17 -21.96
CA THR A 53 6.57 8.37 -22.54
C THR A 53 6.46 9.71 -23.26
N LYS A 54 5.40 9.90 -24.05
CA LYS A 54 5.15 11.17 -24.78
C LYS A 54 5.06 12.37 -23.84
N GLU A 55 4.31 12.21 -22.75
CA GLU A 55 4.16 13.21 -21.69
C GLU A 55 5.01 12.80 -20.49
N PRO A 56 5.70 13.74 -19.81
CA PRO A 56 6.43 13.44 -18.59
C PRO A 56 5.48 13.12 -17.43
N TYR A 57 5.96 12.35 -16.47
CA TYR A 57 5.21 12.11 -15.23
C TYR A 57 5.33 13.32 -14.31
N ALA A 58 4.20 13.81 -13.81
CA ALA A 58 4.15 14.93 -12.87
C ALA A 58 4.08 14.43 -11.43
N VAL A 59 4.85 15.07 -10.55
CA VAL A 59 4.86 14.84 -9.10
C VAL A 59 4.54 16.18 -8.44
N GLN A 60 3.54 16.22 -7.57
CA GLN A 60 3.00 17.48 -7.03
C GLN A 60 2.79 17.42 -5.52
N GLY A 61 2.75 18.60 -4.88
CA GLY A 61 2.39 18.73 -3.47
C GLY A 61 3.27 17.90 -2.53
N VAL A 62 2.65 17.06 -1.70
CA VAL A 62 3.36 16.22 -0.72
C VAL A 62 4.29 15.20 -1.39
N GLU A 63 3.95 14.72 -2.59
CA GLU A 63 4.73 13.70 -3.29
C GLU A 63 6.14 14.20 -3.64
N ILE A 64 6.34 15.51 -3.84
CA ILE A 64 7.67 16.09 -4.09
C ILE A 64 8.60 15.85 -2.90
N LYS A 65 8.11 16.06 -1.68
CA LYS A 65 8.86 15.84 -0.44
C LYS A 65 9.15 14.35 -0.26
N GLN A 66 8.14 13.51 -0.48
CA GLN A 66 8.24 12.06 -0.38
C GLN A 66 9.28 11.50 -1.36
N ARG A 67 9.29 12.00 -2.60
CA ARG A 67 10.28 11.60 -3.61
C ARG A 67 11.69 11.99 -3.20
N LYS A 68 11.89 13.21 -2.68
CA LYS A 68 13.21 13.66 -2.18
C LYS A 68 13.73 12.76 -1.06
N GLU A 69 12.84 12.34 -0.16
CA GLU A 69 13.20 11.38 0.88
C GLU A 69 13.56 10.01 0.31
N LEU A 70 12.79 9.47 -0.64
CA LEU A 70 13.12 8.21 -1.33
C LEU A 70 14.52 8.26 -1.95
N VAL A 71 14.82 9.33 -2.70
CA VAL A 71 16.13 9.56 -3.32
C VAL A 71 17.23 9.62 -2.26
N SER A 72 17.00 10.31 -1.15
CA SER A 72 17.95 10.42 -0.03
C SER A 72 18.25 9.05 0.59
N VAL A 73 17.23 8.24 0.83
CA VAL A 73 17.38 6.88 1.40
C VAL A 73 18.17 5.98 0.46
N ILE A 74 17.85 5.98 -0.83
CA ILE A 74 18.57 5.17 -1.84
C ILE A 74 20.03 5.61 -1.91
N ARG A 75 20.31 6.91 -2.02
CA ARG A 75 21.68 7.44 -2.07
C ARG A 75 22.48 7.11 -0.81
N ARG A 76 21.85 7.16 0.37
CA ARG A 76 22.49 6.78 1.64
C ARG A 76 22.86 5.30 1.68
N LYS A 77 22.02 4.40 1.18
CA LYS A 77 22.37 2.97 1.09
C LYS A 77 23.42 2.70 0.00
N ALA A 78 23.37 3.45 -1.10
CA ALA A 78 24.34 3.37 -2.19
C ALA A 78 25.73 3.92 -1.83
N SER A 79 25.91 4.61 -0.69
CA SER A 79 27.24 4.96 -0.19
C SER A 79 27.96 3.77 0.47
N GLN A 80 27.22 2.69 0.74
CA GLN A 80 27.70 1.48 1.43
C GLN A 80 27.66 0.24 0.53
N SER A 81 27.10 0.33 -0.68
CA SER A 81 26.88 -0.77 -1.62
C SER A 81 26.71 -0.26 -3.05
N GLU A 82 26.71 -1.15 -4.05
CA GLU A 82 26.37 -0.79 -5.43
C GLU A 82 24.96 -0.18 -5.52
N TYR A 83 24.76 0.80 -6.41
CA TYR A 83 23.48 1.49 -6.55
C TYR A 83 22.32 0.52 -6.79
N LYS A 84 22.53 -0.50 -7.64
CA LYS A 84 21.50 -1.50 -7.97
C LYS A 84 21.05 -2.27 -6.74
N ASP A 85 21.99 -2.67 -5.88
CA ASP A 85 21.68 -3.39 -4.65
C ASP A 85 21.00 -2.47 -3.63
N ALA A 86 21.44 -1.22 -3.50
CA ALA A 86 20.78 -0.22 -2.66
C ALA A 86 19.33 0.03 -3.09
N TYR A 87 19.08 0.20 -4.39
CA TYR A 87 17.75 0.36 -4.96
C TYR A 87 16.87 -0.87 -4.66
N ARG A 88 17.33 -2.08 -5.01
CA ARG A 88 16.59 -3.33 -4.76
C ARG A 88 16.24 -3.48 -3.28
N ASN A 89 17.20 -3.24 -2.38
CA ASN A 89 16.97 -3.33 -0.94
C ASN A 89 15.88 -2.36 -0.48
N VAL A 90 15.85 -1.11 -0.94
CA VAL A 90 14.80 -0.15 -0.59
C VAL A 90 13.43 -0.61 -1.08
N ILE A 91 13.35 -1.04 -2.35
CA ILE A 91 12.11 -1.55 -2.95
C ILE A 91 11.58 -2.75 -2.16
N GLU A 92 12.45 -3.70 -1.82
CA GLU A 92 12.09 -4.89 -1.05
C GLU A 92 11.66 -4.57 0.39
N GLU A 93 12.32 -3.62 1.06
CA GLU A 93 11.95 -3.17 2.40
C GLU A 93 10.56 -2.51 2.40
N VAL A 94 10.27 -1.67 1.41
CA VAL A 94 8.97 -1.03 1.23
C VAL A 94 7.90 -2.08 0.94
N ALA A 95 8.18 -3.04 0.06
CA ALA A 95 7.25 -4.13 -0.26
C ALA A 95 6.97 -5.00 0.97
N TYR A 96 8.01 -5.35 1.74
CA TYR A 96 7.87 -6.12 2.96
C TYR A 96 6.99 -5.41 4.00
N THR A 97 7.19 -4.11 4.15
CA THR A 97 6.39 -3.26 5.05
C THR A 97 4.91 -3.28 4.66
N TRP A 98 4.61 -3.05 3.38
CA TRP A 98 3.22 -3.05 2.89
C TRP A 98 2.58 -4.44 2.92
N PHE A 99 3.33 -5.49 2.59
CA PHE A 99 2.86 -6.87 2.71
C PHE A 99 2.43 -7.18 4.14
N ASN A 100 3.28 -6.88 5.13
CA ASN A 100 2.96 -7.14 6.53
C ASN A 100 1.72 -6.39 7.00
N ARG A 101 1.52 -5.14 6.56
CA ARG A 101 0.33 -4.35 6.92
C ARG A 101 -0.94 -4.87 6.25
N LEU A 102 -0.87 -5.30 5.00
CA LEU A 102 -2.00 -5.93 4.31
C LEU A 102 -2.42 -7.22 5.01
N ILE A 103 -1.46 -8.09 5.37
CA ILE A 103 -1.75 -9.33 6.10
C ILE A 103 -2.30 -9.03 7.50
N ALA A 104 -1.74 -8.04 8.20
CA ALA A 104 -2.22 -7.63 9.51
C ALA A 104 -3.66 -7.12 9.47
N ILE A 105 -3.98 -6.25 8.52
CA ILE A 105 -5.33 -5.73 8.33
C ILE A 105 -6.28 -6.87 7.95
N ARG A 106 -5.89 -7.78 7.05
CA ARG A 106 -6.71 -8.95 6.71
C ARG A 106 -7.01 -9.80 7.94
N PHE A 107 -6.01 -10.03 8.78
CA PHE A 107 -6.19 -10.76 10.03
C PHE A 107 -7.13 -10.00 10.99
N MET A 108 -6.95 -8.70 11.15
CA MET A 108 -7.78 -7.89 12.05
C MET A 108 -9.23 -7.82 11.59
N GLU A 109 -9.49 -7.60 10.30
CA GLU A 109 -10.87 -7.49 9.79
C GLU A 109 -11.62 -8.82 9.84
N VAL A 110 -10.95 -9.97 9.62
CA VAL A 110 -11.56 -11.30 9.71
C VAL A 110 -11.94 -11.67 11.15
N ASN A 111 -11.15 -11.22 12.12
CA ASN A 111 -11.36 -11.51 13.54
C ASN A 111 -12.10 -10.38 14.28
N ASP A 112 -12.66 -9.42 13.55
CA ASP A 112 -13.43 -8.30 14.12
C ASP A 112 -12.64 -7.45 15.14
N TYR A 113 -11.35 -7.23 14.85
CA TYR A 113 -10.41 -6.45 15.66
C TYR A 113 -10.14 -5.05 15.11
N MET A 114 -10.81 -4.65 14.03
CA MET A 114 -10.75 -3.28 13.55
C MET A 114 -11.50 -2.37 14.51
N PRO A 115 -10.95 -1.20 14.93
CA PRO A 115 -11.60 -0.34 15.92
C PRO A 115 -13.05 0.07 15.57
N ALA A 116 -13.29 0.36 14.28
CA ALA A 116 -14.60 0.73 13.77
C ALA A 116 -15.45 -0.46 13.29
N HIS A 117 -14.96 -1.70 13.42
CA HIS A 117 -15.62 -2.91 12.92
C HIS A 117 -15.95 -2.89 11.42
N ILE A 118 -15.21 -2.10 10.63
CA ILE A 118 -15.35 -2.01 9.18
C ILE A 118 -14.30 -2.86 8.49
N ARG A 119 -14.70 -3.57 7.43
CA ARG A 119 -13.79 -4.30 6.54
C ARG A 119 -13.00 -3.32 5.67
N VAL A 120 -11.68 -3.39 5.76
CA VAL A 120 -10.75 -2.47 5.08
C VAL A 120 -10.44 -2.96 3.67
N LEU A 121 -10.20 -4.25 3.52
CA LEU A 121 -9.77 -4.90 2.28
C LEU A 121 -10.91 -5.61 1.55
N SER A 122 -11.99 -5.92 2.28
CA SER A 122 -13.13 -6.71 1.82
C SER A 122 -14.45 -6.03 2.17
N SER A 123 -15.57 -6.67 1.86
CA SER A 123 -16.91 -6.22 2.26
C SER A 123 -17.65 -7.33 2.99
N GLU A 124 -18.32 -7.01 4.10
CA GLU A 124 -19.20 -7.96 4.80
C GLU A 124 -20.36 -8.43 3.93
N SER A 125 -20.80 -7.56 3.02
CA SER A 125 -21.88 -7.86 2.06
C SER A 125 -21.41 -8.65 0.83
N GLY A 126 -20.12 -8.98 0.74
CA GLY A 126 -19.52 -9.72 -0.38
C GLY A 126 -19.35 -8.90 -1.66
N LYS A 127 -19.42 -7.57 -1.57
CA LYS A 127 -19.11 -6.68 -2.71
C LYS A 127 -17.61 -6.72 -3.03
N LEU A 128 -17.29 -6.41 -4.29
CA LEU A 128 -15.91 -6.24 -4.73
C LEU A 128 -15.26 -5.00 -4.11
N GLU A 129 -16.01 -3.90 -4.01
CA GLU A 129 -15.56 -2.69 -3.34
C GLU A 129 -15.52 -2.93 -1.82
N PRO A 130 -14.40 -2.61 -1.13
CA PRO A 130 -14.32 -2.75 0.33
C PRO A 130 -15.25 -1.80 1.07
N ASP A 131 -15.69 -2.19 2.27
CA ASP A 131 -16.59 -1.35 3.07
C ASP A 131 -15.95 0.00 3.43
N LEU A 132 -14.63 0.02 3.67
CA LEU A 132 -13.88 1.28 3.86
C LEU A 132 -14.05 2.26 2.69
N VAL A 133 -14.15 1.79 1.45
CA VAL A 133 -14.36 2.63 0.26
C VAL A 133 -15.82 3.02 0.12
N THR A 134 -16.74 2.10 0.42
CA THR A 134 -18.18 2.36 0.36
C THR A 134 -18.62 3.38 1.42
N THR A 135 -18.18 3.25 2.66
CA THR A 135 -18.56 4.07 3.82
C THR A 135 -17.34 4.61 4.59
N PRO A 136 -16.50 5.48 3.97
CA PRO A 136 -15.22 5.90 4.55
C PRO A 136 -15.34 6.70 5.85
N PHE A 137 -16.46 7.41 6.05
CA PHE A 137 -16.68 8.24 7.24
C PHE A 137 -17.12 7.44 8.47
N ASP A 138 -17.50 6.18 8.28
CA ASP A 138 -17.88 5.28 9.38
C ASP A 138 -16.64 4.60 9.99
N ALA A 139 -15.45 4.73 9.36
CA ALA A 139 -14.22 4.05 9.78
C ALA A 139 -13.53 4.64 11.02
N GLU A 140 -14.17 5.58 11.72
CA GLU A 140 -13.62 6.31 12.88
C GLU A 140 -12.23 6.93 12.64
N ILE A 141 -11.93 7.28 11.39
CA ILE A 141 -10.69 7.97 11.01
C ILE A 141 -10.93 9.48 11.08
N ASN A 142 -10.04 10.19 11.77
CA ASN A 142 -10.05 11.65 11.76
C ASN A 142 -9.52 12.17 10.43
N PHE A 143 -10.39 12.86 9.67
CA PHE A 143 -10.05 13.54 8.42
C PHE A 143 -10.09 15.06 8.61
N THR A 144 -9.19 15.78 7.93
CA THR A 144 -9.33 17.23 7.80
C THR A 144 -10.47 17.57 6.83
N GLN A 145 -10.92 18.84 6.82
CA GLN A 145 -11.92 19.27 5.86
C GLN A 145 -11.48 19.04 4.41
N GLN A 146 -10.22 19.35 4.09
CA GLN A 146 -9.68 19.14 2.74
C GLN A 146 -9.65 17.66 2.37
N GLU A 147 -9.34 16.77 3.32
CA GLU A 147 -9.35 15.32 3.09
C GLU A 147 -10.77 14.79 2.85
N MET A 148 -11.76 15.29 3.59
CA MET A 148 -13.16 14.94 3.36
C MET A 148 -13.65 15.38 1.98
N GLU A 149 -13.30 16.60 1.56
CA GLU A 149 -13.61 17.12 0.22
C GLU A 149 -12.95 16.27 -0.87
N TYR A 150 -11.69 15.88 -0.69
CA TYR A 150 -10.96 15.01 -1.61
C TYR A 150 -11.57 13.59 -1.68
N ILE A 151 -11.96 13.00 -0.54
CA ILE A 151 -12.69 11.71 -0.51
C ILE A 151 -13.97 11.80 -1.33
N LEU A 152 -14.77 12.85 -1.14
CA LEU A 152 -16.04 13.04 -1.86
C LEU A 152 -15.80 13.25 -3.36
N GLN A 153 -14.75 13.99 -3.73
CA GLN A 153 -14.34 14.15 -5.13
C GLN A 153 -14.02 12.80 -5.76
N LEU A 154 -13.13 11.99 -5.16
CA LEU A 154 -12.74 10.68 -5.70
C LEU A 154 -13.93 9.74 -5.81
N LYS A 155 -14.89 9.78 -4.85
CA LYS A 155 -16.15 9.02 -4.95
C LYS A 155 -16.98 9.47 -6.15
N ASN A 156 -17.16 10.78 -6.35
CA ASN A 156 -17.95 11.32 -7.47
C ASN A 156 -17.32 11.00 -8.83
N GLU A 157 -15.99 10.98 -8.91
CA GLU A 157 -15.22 10.67 -10.11
C GLU A 157 -15.01 9.16 -10.32
N ASN A 158 -15.55 8.31 -9.43
CA ASN A 158 -15.38 6.85 -9.41
C ASN A 158 -13.90 6.40 -9.43
N GLN A 159 -13.01 7.16 -8.79
CA GLN A 159 -11.58 6.84 -8.66
C GLN A 159 -11.35 5.83 -7.52
N VAL A 160 -11.92 4.63 -7.65
CA VAL A 160 -11.99 3.60 -6.58
C VAL A 160 -10.61 3.25 -6.01
N ASP A 161 -9.63 2.94 -6.88
CA ASP A 161 -8.32 2.49 -6.40
C ASP A 161 -7.51 3.64 -5.76
N GLU A 162 -7.67 4.86 -6.24
CA GLU A 162 -7.03 6.04 -5.62
C GLU A 162 -7.62 6.33 -4.25
N LEU A 163 -8.95 6.30 -4.16
CA LEU A 163 -9.67 6.44 -2.91
C LEU A 163 -9.26 5.35 -1.91
N PHE A 164 -9.19 4.10 -2.36
CA PHE A 164 -8.75 2.99 -1.53
C PHE A 164 -7.33 3.22 -1.00
N ARG A 165 -6.36 3.57 -1.85
CA ARG A 165 -4.97 3.82 -1.41
C ARG A 165 -4.90 4.93 -0.37
N PHE A 166 -5.61 6.04 -0.60
CA PHE A 166 -5.67 7.15 0.34
C PHE A 166 -6.24 6.71 1.69
N LEU A 167 -7.41 6.07 1.70
CA LEU A 167 -8.07 5.62 2.93
C LEU A 167 -7.26 4.54 3.65
N PHE A 168 -6.65 3.62 2.92
CA PHE A 168 -5.82 2.55 3.48
C PHE A 168 -4.60 3.11 4.21
N ILE A 169 -3.93 4.12 3.65
CA ILE A 169 -2.83 4.82 4.32
C ILE A 169 -3.34 5.50 5.60
N ARG A 170 -4.48 6.20 5.53
CA ARG A 170 -5.08 6.85 6.70
C ARG A 170 -5.46 5.84 7.80
N GLN A 171 -5.99 4.69 7.42
CA GLN A 171 -6.29 3.60 8.33
C GLN A 171 -5.02 3.03 8.98
N CYS A 172 -3.96 2.79 8.21
CA CYS A 172 -2.67 2.37 8.75
C CYS A 172 -2.14 3.40 9.75
N ASN A 173 -2.19 4.69 9.41
CA ASN A 173 -1.74 5.77 10.29
C ASN A 173 -2.57 5.87 11.58
N ALA A 174 -3.89 5.62 11.52
CA ALA A 174 -4.74 5.53 12.71
C ALA A 174 -4.37 4.31 13.58
N LEU A 175 -4.07 3.17 12.97
CA LEU A 175 -3.68 1.94 13.66
C LEU A 175 -2.31 2.04 14.38
N ASN A 176 -1.48 3.03 14.05
CA ASN A 176 -0.25 3.33 14.79
C ASN A 176 -0.50 3.53 16.29
N ALA A 177 -1.64 4.09 16.69
CA ALA A 177 -1.98 4.32 18.09
C ALA A 177 -2.15 3.02 18.89
N TYR A 178 -2.52 1.92 18.21
CA TYR A 178 -2.78 0.62 18.84
C TYR A 178 -1.60 -0.34 18.66
N LEU A 179 -0.98 -0.35 17.48
CA LEU A 179 0.06 -1.30 17.08
C LEU A 179 1.25 -0.56 16.44
N PRO A 180 1.98 0.28 17.21
CA PRO A 180 2.96 1.22 16.67
C PRO A 180 4.16 0.58 15.97
N LYS A 181 4.51 -0.67 16.31
CA LYS A 181 5.61 -1.41 15.66
C LYS A 181 5.25 -1.98 14.29
N LEU A 182 3.97 -2.24 14.05
CA LEU A 182 3.49 -2.85 12.81
C LEU A 182 2.98 -1.78 11.83
N PHE A 183 2.27 -0.81 12.40
CA PHE A 183 1.84 0.38 11.71
C PHE A 183 2.69 1.55 12.18
N GLU A 184 4.01 1.46 12.01
CA GLU A 184 4.87 2.64 12.16
C GLU A 184 4.27 3.77 11.31
N LYS A 185 4.26 5.01 11.83
CA LYS A 185 3.94 6.17 11.00
C LYS A 185 4.81 6.06 9.78
N THR A 186 4.18 5.77 8.66
CA THR A 186 4.86 5.51 7.42
C THR A 186 5.85 6.62 7.17
N SER A 187 7.10 6.28 6.87
CA SER A 187 8.01 7.31 6.36
C SER A 187 7.36 7.88 5.10
N ASP A 188 7.42 9.20 4.91
CA ASP A 188 6.61 9.88 3.88
C ASP A 188 6.81 9.19 2.51
N TYR A 189 8.04 8.76 2.20
CA TYR A 189 8.34 8.06 0.94
C TYR A 189 7.74 6.66 0.75
N THR A 190 7.38 5.93 1.82
CA THR A 190 6.80 4.58 1.69
C THR A 190 5.36 4.63 1.18
N GLU A 191 4.61 5.66 1.59
CA GLU A 191 3.25 5.95 1.12
C GLU A 191 3.24 6.26 -0.38
N LEU A 192 4.21 7.05 -0.84
CA LEU A 192 4.38 7.39 -2.25
C LEU A 192 4.52 6.16 -3.15
N LEU A 193 5.10 5.08 -2.63
CA LEU A 193 5.37 3.86 -3.37
C LEU A 193 4.22 2.84 -3.31
N LEU A 194 3.20 3.06 -2.49
CA LEU A 194 2.05 2.16 -2.41
C LEU A 194 1.22 2.26 -3.70
N ASN A 195 1.23 1.19 -4.51
CA ASN A 195 0.51 1.12 -5.77
C ASN A 195 -0.37 -0.13 -5.85
N VAL A 196 -1.32 -0.25 -4.91
CA VAL A 196 -2.29 -1.35 -4.85
C VAL A 196 -3.62 -0.96 -5.47
N SER A 197 -4.36 -1.98 -5.93
CA SER A 197 -5.69 -1.88 -6.52
C SER A 197 -6.62 -2.92 -5.87
N VAL A 198 -7.89 -2.56 -5.71
CA VAL A 198 -8.97 -3.46 -5.26
C VAL A 198 -9.80 -3.97 -6.43
N THR A 199 -9.66 -3.36 -7.60
CA THR A 199 -10.39 -3.74 -8.82
C THR A 199 -9.58 -4.65 -9.74
N ASP A 200 -8.26 -4.69 -9.61
CA ASP A 200 -7.36 -5.60 -10.33
C ASP A 200 -7.42 -7.02 -9.74
N SER A 201 -7.97 -7.98 -10.48
CA SER A 201 -8.05 -9.38 -10.06
C SER A 201 -6.67 -10.04 -9.89
N GLU A 202 -5.65 -9.50 -10.57
CA GLU A 202 -4.28 -9.99 -10.44
C GLU A 202 -3.54 -9.31 -9.27
N GLY A 203 -4.12 -8.25 -8.71
CA GLY A 203 -3.59 -7.43 -7.62
C GLY A 203 -3.58 -8.16 -6.27
N ILE A 204 -2.65 -7.75 -5.40
CA ILE A 204 -2.45 -8.40 -4.09
C ILE A 204 -3.72 -8.36 -3.22
N VAL A 205 -4.48 -7.26 -3.23
CA VAL A 205 -5.66 -7.12 -2.37
C VAL A 205 -6.75 -8.08 -2.80
N TYR A 206 -7.06 -8.14 -4.10
CA TYR A 206 -8.04 -9.08 -4.64
C TYR A 206 -7.68 -10.52 -4.31
N ARG A 207 -6.44 -10.94 -4.59
CA ARG A 207 -6.00 -12.31 -4.30
C ARG A 207 -6.02 -12.62 -2.81
N LEU A 208 -5.67 -11.67 -1.96
CA LEU A 208 -5.69 -11.85 -0.50
C LEU A 208 -7.11 -12.10 0.02
N THR A 209 -8.11 -11.47 -0.58
CA THR A 209 -9.51 -11.59 -0.15
C THR A 209 -10.28 -12.71 -0.85
N HIS A 210 -9.84 -13.16 -2.03
CA HIS A 210 -10.57 -14.15 -2.84
C HIS A 210 -9.85 -15.50 -2.99
N GLU A 211 -8.51 -15.56 -2.96
CA GLU A 211 -7.77 -16.83 -3.11
C GLU A 211 -7.46 -17.50 -1.76
N ILE A 212 -7.49 -16.77 -0.66
CA ILE A 212 -7.23 -17.31 0.68
C ILE A 212 -8.53 -17.28 1.48
N SER A 213 -8.90 -18.44 2.04
CA SER A 213 -10.08 -18.55 2.90
C SER A 213 -9.95 -17.69 4.15
N GLU A 214 -11.04 -17.06 4.59
CA GLU A 214 -11.08 -16.36 5.88
C GLU A 214 -10.74 -17.29 7.05
N ASP A 215 -11.06 -18.58 6.94
CA ASP A 215 -10.73 -19.58 7.96
C ASP A 215 -9.22 -19.72 8.19
N ASP A 216 -8.38 -19.34 7.22
CA ASP A 216 -6.93 -19.35 7.37
C ASP A 216 -6.41 -18.14 8.19
N PHE A 217 -7.25 -17.14 8.41
CA PHE A 217 -7.00 -15.99 9.29
C PHE A 217 -7.80 -16.06 10.60
N ASN A 218 -8.89 -16.83 10.64
CA ASN A 218 -9.81 -16.88 11.77
C ASN A 218 -9.23 -17.68 12.96
N ILE A 219 -8.96 -17.00 14.07
CA ILE A 219 -8.38 -17.63 15.26
C ILE A 219 -9.30 -18.67 15.91
N SER A 220 -10.63 -18.54 15.78
CA SER A 220 -11.58 -19.51 16.33
C SER A 220 -11.57 -20.84 15.58
N LYS A 221 -10.96 -20.85 14.39
CA LYS A 221 -10.74 -22.05 13.57
C LYS A 221 -9.32 -22.58 13.71
N ILE A 222 -8.43 -21.87 14.40
CA ILE A 222 -7.04 -22.24 14.65
C ILE A 222 -6.91 -22.63 16.13
N GLY A 223 -6.73 -23.92 16.40
CA GLY A 223 -6.41 -24.44 17.72
C GLY A 223 -5.13 -23.83 18.32
N ALA A 224 -5.00 -23.92 19.64
CA ALA A 224 -3.92 -23.28 20.41
C ALA A 224 -2.48 -23.70 20.01
N ASP A 225 -2.32 -24.75 19.21
CA ASP A 225 -1.05 -25.22 18.63
C ASP A 225 -0.79 -24.69 17.21
N GLY A 226 -1.62 -23.77 16.71
CA GLY A 226 -1.55 -23.22 15.35
C GLY A 226 -2.09 -24.15 14.27
N LYS A 227 -2.83 -25.21 14.62
CA LYS A 227 -3.48 -26.12 13.65
C LYS A 227 -4.99 -25.91 13.62
N PRO A 228 -5.68 -26.22 12.51
CA PRO A 228 -7.14 -26.10 12.46
C PRO A 228 -7.82 -26.94 13.55
N HIS A 229 -8.91 -26.44 14.13
CA HIS A 229 -9.83 -27.29 14.88
C HIS A 229 -10.38 -28.37 13.93
N GLN A 230 -10.25 -29.64 14.31
CA GLN A 230 -10.88 -30.75 13.59
C GLN A 230 -12.40 -30.66 13.62
#